data_AF-A0A414YGF5-F1
#
_entry.id   AF-A0A414YGF5-F1
#
_cell.length_a   1.000
_cell.length_b   1.000
_cell.length_c   1.000
_cell.angle_alpha   90.00
_cell.angle_beta   90.00
_cell.angle_gamma   90.00
#
_symmetry.space_group_name_H-M   'P 1'
#
loop_
_entity.id
_entity.type
_entity.pdbx_description
1 polymer ?
#
loop_
_entity_poly.entity_id
_entity_poly.type
_entity_poly.pdbx_seq_one_letter_code
_entity_poly.pdbx_strand_id
1 'polypeptide(L)'
;MFNAFGHNFKDMTKEELEAKVAKQQSIINDANNEICSYVNDYIESLPYKVGDKVSCSRCNVCWIASIVPERNYARYSGKIDIRINPAKKDGTRSSREFVLWSMEIDSIKKID
;
A
#
# COMPACT_ATOMS: atom_id res chain seq x y z
N MET A 1 -7.46 -46.50 -2.95
CA MET A 1 -7.24 -47.58 -3.92
C MET A 1 -5.76 -47.55 -4.24
N PHE A 2 -4.98 -48.58 -3.91
CA PHE A 2 -3.53 -48.59 -4.13
C PHE A 2 -3.22 -48.95 -5.59
N ASN A 3 -2.17 -48.36 -6.18
CA ASN A 3 -1.68 -48.83 -7.48
C ASN A 3 -0.94 -50.17 -7.33
N ALA A 4 -0.59 -50.80 -8.46
CA ALA A 4 0.10 -52.09 -8.52
C ALA A 4 1.47 -52.15 -7.81
N PHE A 5 1.97 -51.01 -7.29
CA PHE A 5 3.24 -50.88 -6.58
C PHE A 5 3.09 -50.42 -5.11
N GLY A 6 1.87 -50.36 -4.58
CA GLY A 6 1.63 -50.04 -3.16
C GLY A 6 1.88 -48.58 -2.78
N HIS A 7 2.05 -47.68 -3.75
CA HIS A 7 2.22 -46.26 -3.48
C HIS A 7 0.86 -45.58 -3.22
N ASN A 8 0.72 -44.95 -2.06
CA ASN A 8 -0.35 -43.99 -1.77
C ASN A 8 0.02 -42.65 -2.43
N PHE A 9 -0.37 -42.43 -3.68
CA PHE A 9 -0.56 -41.06 -4.11
C PHE A 9 -1.83 -40.57 -3.41
N LYS A 10 -1.72 -39.49 -2.62
CA LYS A 10 -2.90 -38.75 -2.18
C LYS A 10 -3.49 -38.14 -3.45
N ASP A 11 -4.36 -38.88 -4.13
CA ASP A 11 -4.95 -38.47 -5.40
C ASP A 11 -5.96 -37.34 -5.13
N MET A 12 -5.45 -36.11 -5.07
CA MET A 12 -6.27 -34.91 -5.11
C MET A 12 -6.74 -34.70 -6.55
N THR A 13 -8.04 -34.57 -6.77
CA THR A 13 -8.55 -34.26 -8.11
C THR A 13 -8.28 -32.80 -8.46
N LYS A 14 -8.36 -32.46 -9.75
CA LYS A 14 -8.21 -31.08 -10.20
C LYS A 14 -9.28 -30.18 -9.59
N GLU A 15 -10.51 -30.66 -9.49
CA GLU A 15 -11.66 -29.96 -8.92
C GLU A 15 -11.46 -29.73 -7.42
N GLU A 16 -10.95 -30.73 -6.69
CA GLU A 16 -10.61 -30.59 -5.28
C GLU A 16 -9.49 -29.57 -5.06
N LEU A 17 -8.49 -29.52 -5.95
CA LEU A 17 -7.44 -28.52 -5.92
C LEU A 17 -8.00 -27.12 -6.14
N GLU A 18 -8.81 -26.93 -7.20
CA GLU A 18 -9.43 -25.65 -7.52
C GLU A 18 -10.30 -25.13 -6.36
N ALA A 19 -11.12 -25.99 -5.75
CA ALA A 19 -11.95 -25.62 -4.60
C ALA A 19 -11.11 -25.21 -3.39
N LYS A 20 -10.02 -25.94 -3.09
CA LYS A 20 -9.10 -25.62 -1.99
C LYS A 20 -8.37 -24.30 -2.23
N VAL A 21 -7.87 -24.08 -3.45
CA VAL A 21 -7.18 -22.84 -3.83
C VAL A 21 -8.13 -21.65 -3.81
N ALA A 22 -9.35 -21.79 -4.34
CA ALA A 22 -10.36 -20.73 -4.32
C ALA A 22 -10.71 -20.29 -2.89
N LYS A 23 -10.86 -21.24 -1.97
CA LYS A 23 -11.06 -20.95 -0.54
C LYS A 23 -9.90 -20.13 0.03
N GLN A 24 -8.66 -20.51 -0.24
CA GLN A 24 -7.50 -19.75 0.23
C GLN A 24 -7.43 -18.36 -0.43
N GLN A 25 -7.72 -18.26 -1.72
CA GLN A 25 -7.74 -16.98 -2.42
C GLN A 25 -8.77 -16.01 -1.82
N SER A 26 -9.95 -16.49 -1.44
CA SER A 26 -10.96 -15.70 -0.72
C SER A 26 -10.38 -15.16 0.59
N ILE A 27 -9.80 -16.02 1.43
CA ILE A 27 -9.21 -15.63 2.72
C ILE A 27 -8.13 -14.56 2.53
N ILE A 28 -7.26 -14.71 1.53
CA ILE A 28 -6.19 -13.74 1.29
C ILE A 28 -6.77 -12.41 0.77
N ASN A 29 -7.86 -12.44 -0.01
CA ASN A 29 -8.52 -11.22 -0.47
C ASN A 29 -9.20 -10.49 0.70
N ASP A 30 -9.91 -11.21 1.56
CA ASP A 30 -10.57 -10.64 2.74
C ASP A 30 -9.53 -9.99 3.67
N ALA A 31 -8.44 -10.71 3.99
CA ALA A 31 -7.34 -10.17 4.78
C ALA A 31 -6.69 -8.94 4.12
N ASN A 32 -6.57 -8.91 2.78
CA ASN A 32 -5.98 -7.76 2.10
C ASN A 32 -6.90 -6.53 2.08
N ASN A 33 -8.22 -6.74 2.08
CA ASN A 33 -9.20 -5.66 2.25
C ASN A 33 -9.14 -5.08 3.65
N GLU A 34 -8.97 -5.91 4.69
CA GLU A 34 -8.77 -5.43 6.06
C GLU A 34 -7.50 -4.59 6.19
N ILE A 35 -6.38 -5.04 5.60
CA ILE A 35 -5.14 -4.26 5.54
C ILE A 35 -5.40 -2.88 4.91
N CYS A 36 -6.12 -2.82 3.80
CA CYS A 36 -6.50 -1.56 3.15
C CYS A 36 -7.29 -0.66 4.11
N SER A 37 -8.29 -1.22 4.80
CA SER A 37 -9.11 -0.49 5.77
C SER A 37 -8.26 0.13 6.86
N TYR A 38 -7.40 -0.66 7.52
CA TYR A 38 -6.57 -0.17 8.62
C TYR A 38 -5.58 0.91 8.18
N VAL A 39 -5.03 0.79 6.96
CA VAL A 39 -4.17 1.82 6.41
C VAL A 39 -4.95 3.11 6.11
N ASN A 40 -6.18 3.01 5.59
CA ASN A 40 -7.03 4.20 5.39
C ASN A 40 -7.39 4.86 6.72
N ASP A 41 -7.75 4.09 7.75
CA ASP A 41 -8.02 4.63 9.10
C ASP A 41 -6.79 5.38 9.64
N TYR A 42 -5.59 4.83 9.42
CA TYR A 42 -4.35 5.53 9.75
C TYR A 42 -4.16 6.82 8.94
N ILE A 43 -4.42 6.81 7.62
CA ILE A 43 -4.33 8.00 6.76
C ILE A 43 -5.26 9.11 7.26
N GLU A 44 -6.48 8.77 7.67
CA GLU A 44 -7.45 9.73 8.23
C GLU A 44 -6.98 10.34 9.56
N SER A 45 -6.17 9.61 10.32
CA SER A 45 -5.60 10.08 11.59
C SER A 45 -4.38 11.00 11.44
N LEU A 46 -3.81 11.12 10.24
CA LEU A 46 -2.60 11.91 10.03
C LEU A 46 -2.85 13.41 10.31
N PRO A 47 -1.88 14.14 10.88
CA PRO A 47 -2.02 15.58 11.19
C PRO A 47 -1.99 16.48 9.94
N TYR A 48 -1.90 15.88 8.75
CA TYR A 48 -1.85 16.55 7.46
C TYR A 48 -2.71 15.78 6.45
N LYS A 49 -3.20 16.50 5.44
CA LYS A 49 -4.05 15.95 4.37
C LYS A 49 -3.60 16.40 2.99
N VAL A 50 -4.19 15.83 1.95
CA VAL A 50 -3.97 16.25 0.57
C VAL A 50 -4.24 17.75 0.42
N GLY A 51 -3.29 18.45 -0.22
CA GLY A 51 -3.30 19.89 -0.39
C GLY A 51 -2.61 20.67 0.72
N ASP A 52 -2.33 20.08 1.88
CA ASP A 52 -1.58 20.76 2.93
C ASP A 52 -0.16 21.08 2.49
N LYS A 53 0.32 22.24 2.93
CA LYS A 53 1.72 22.64 2.81
C LYS A 53 2.51 22.02 3.97
N VAL A 54 3.63 21.39 3.64
CA VAL A 54 4.46 20.65 4.59
C VAL A 54 5.94 20.88 4.32
N SER A 55 6.75 20.46 5.28
CA SER A 55 8.20 20.29 5.15
C SER A 55 8.54 18.82 5.35
N CYS A 56 9.60 18.33 4.71
CA CYS A 56 10.18 17.02 4.97
C CYS A 56 11.69 17.04 4.69
N SER A 57 12.40 15.98 5.04
CA SER A 57 13.85 15.85 4.85
C SER A 57 14.31 16.01 3.39
N ARG A 58 13.43 15.72 2.42
CA ARG A 58 13.67 15.91 0.98
C ARG A 58 13.45 17.35 0.51
N CYS A 59 12.50 18.06 1.11
CA CYS A 59 11.99 19.35 0.61
C CYS A 59 11.63 20.25 1.79
N ASN A 60 12.27 21.42 1.88
CA ASN A 60 11.95 22.41 2.92
C ASN A 60 10.49 22.89 2.86
N VAL A 61 9.94 23.04 1.65
CA VAL A 61 8.54 23.40 1.42
C VAL A 61 7.99 22.59 0.25
N CYS A 62 6.87 21.90 0.46
CA CYS A 62 6.13 21.17 -0.55
C CYS A 62 4.64 21.08 -0.19
N TRP A 63 3.83 20.58 -1.11
CA TRP A 63 2.41 20.31 -0.90
C TRP A 63 2.13 18.84 -1.06
N ILE A 64 1.28 18.27 -0.22
CA ILE A 64 0.83 16.89 -0.36
C ILE A 64 -0.07 16.80 -1.61
N ALA A 65 0.35 15.99 -2.57
CA ALA A 65 -0.39 15.72 -3.79
C ALA A 65 -1.33 14.51 -3.63
N SER A 66 -0.87 13.44 -2.97
CA SER A 66 -1.69 12.27 -2.65
C SER A 66 -1.17 11.55 -1.41
N ILE A 67 -2.07 10.91 -0.68
CA ILE A 67 -1.77 9.92 0.37
C ILE A 67 -2.67 8.72 0.10
N VAL A 68 -2.09 7.55 -0.15
CA VAL A 68 -2.85 6.34 -0.47
C VAL A 68 -2.19 5.12 0.18
N PRO A 69 -2.91 4.01 0.40
CA PRO A 69 -2.28 2.75 0.78
C PRO A 69 -1.30 2.26 -0.30
N GLU A 70 -0.09 1.90 0.08
CA GLU A 70 0.93 1.34 -0.82
C GLU A 70 0.48 -0.03 -1.32
N ARG A 71 0.66 -0.27 -2.63
CA ARG A 71 0.40 -1.55 -3.28
C ARG A 71 1.69 -2.18 -3.79
N ASN A 72 1.94 -3.42 -3.37
CA ASN A 72 2.96 -4.29 -3.92
C ASN A 72 2.30 -5.27 -4.89
N TYR A 73 2.56 -5.09 -6.19
CA TYR A 73 1.89 -5.81 -7.27
C TYR A 73 0.35 -5.67 -7.17
N ALA A 74 -0.34 -6.73 -6.76
CA ALA A 74 -1.81 -6.77 -6.67
C ALA A 74 -2.34 -6.65 -5.24
N ARG A 75 -1.49 -6.48 -4.22
CA ARG A 75 -1.89 -6.50 -2.81
C ARG A 75 -1.39 -5.28 -2.05
N TYR A 76 -2.15 -4.86 -1.05
CA TYR A 76 -1.72 -3.82 -0.11
C TYR A 76 -0.58 -4.32 0.78
N SER A 77 0.43 -3.48 0.99
CA SER A 77 1.62 -3.81 1.79
C SER A 77 1.48 -3.50 3.29
N GLY A 78 0.44 -2.74 3.66
CA GLY A 78 0.28 -2.20 5.02
C GLY A 78 1.01 -0.86 5.25
N LYS A 79 1.61 -0.26 4.21
CA LYS A 79 2.24 1.06 4.28
C LYS A 79 1.44 2.10 3.50
N ILE A 80 1.87 3.36 3.59
CA ILE A 80 1.31 4.47 2.83
C ILE A 80 2.31 4.94 1.76
N ASP A 81 1.78 5.35 0.61
CA ASP A 81 2.49 6.10 -0.42
C ASP A 81 2.08 7.57 -0.37
N ILE A 82 3.06 8.45 -0.19
CA ILE A 82 2.84 9.90 -0.23
C ILE A 82 3.54 10.49 -1.45
N ARG A 83 2.77 11.26 -2.23
CA ARG A 83 3.31 12.10 -3.30
C ARG A 83 3.25 13.56 -2.90
N ILE A 84 4.25 14.32 -3.29
CA ILE A 84 4.34 15.75 -3.03
C ILE A 84 4.63 16.55 -4.30
N ASN A 85 4.21 17.81 -4.29
CA ASN A 85 4.70 18.82 -5.22
C ASN A 85 5.69 19.75 -4.50
N PRO A 86 6.96 19.82 -4.92
CA PRO A 86 7.91 20.74 -4.29
C PRO A 86 7.58 22.20 -4.64
N ALA A 87 8.06 23.14 -3.82
CA ALA A 87 8.07 24.55 -4.19
C ALA A 87 9.02 24.82 -5.37
N LYS A 88 8.64 25.77 -6.23
CA LYS A 88 9.53 26.39 -7.21
C LYS A 88 10.42 27.43 -6.53
N LYS A 89 11.39 27.99 -7.29
CA LYS A 89 12.27 29.07 -6.81
C LYS A 89 11.50 30.32 -6.35
N ASP A 90 10.33 30.59 -6.94
CA ASP A 90 9.45 31.71 -6.58
C ASP A 90 8.51 31.40 -5.41
N GLY A 91 8.65 30.23 -4.77
CA GLY A 91 7.83 29.79 -3.64
C GLY A 91 6.46 29.24 -4.04
N THR A 92 6.08 29.24 -5.33
CA THR A 92 4.81 28.67 -5.78
C THR A 92 4.87 27.15 -5.91
N ARG A 93 3.71 26.48 -5.86
CA ARG A 93 3.59 25.03 -6.03
C ARG A 93 4.02 24.62 -7.45
N SER A 94 4.92 23.64 -7.54
CA SER A 94 5.28 22.99 -8.80
C SER A 94 4.19 22.04 -9.28
N SER A 95 4.12 21.77 -10.59
CA SER A 95 3.32 20.67 -11.14
C SER A 95 4.03 19.31 -11.07
N ARG A 96 5.33 19.30 -10.76
CA ARG A 96 6.12 18.06 -10.64
C ARG A 96 5.69 17.27 -9.41
N GLU A 97 5.56 15.96 -9.52
CA GLU A 97 5.28 15.07 -8.40
C GLU A 97 6.51 14.23 -8.02
N PHE A 98 6.78 14.11 -6.72
CA PHE A 98 7.76 13.18 -6.19
C PHE A 98 7.08 12.21 -5.24
N VAL A 99 7.42 10.93 -5.36
CA VAL A 99 7.09 9.91 -4.35
C VAL A 99 8.10 10.03 -3.22
N LEU A 100 7.62 10.09 -1.99
CA LEU A 100 8.46 10.10 -0.79
C LEU A 100 8.81 8.68 -0.35
N TRP A 101 10.03 8.49 0.14
CA TRP A 101 10.45 7.26 0.81
C TRP A 101 10.02 7.25 2.27
N SER A 102 10.03 6.09 2.92
CA SER A 102 9.57 5.93 4.31
C SER A 102 10.22 6.92 5.28
N MET A 103 11.55 7.07 5.22
CA MET A 103 12.28 8.02 6.07
C MET A 103 11.91 9.49 5.79
N GLU A 104 11.50 9.81 4.57
CA GLU A 104 11.04 11.16 4.20
C GLU A 104 9.61 11.39 4.71
N ILE A 105 8.75 10.36 4.67
CA ILE A 105 7.38 10.39 5.21
C ILE A 105 7.39 10.63 6.72
N ASP A 106 8.23 9.89 7.47
CA ASP A 106 8.35 10.02 8.93
C ASP A 106 8.83 11.41 9.37
N SER A 107 9.46 12.16 8.46
CA SER A 107 9.96 13.51 8.70
C SER A 107 8.95 14.62 8.36
N ILE A 108 7.78 14.27 7.83
CA ILE A 108 6.78 15.26 7.40
C ILE A 108 6.31 16.07 8.60
N LYS A 109 6.38 17.39 8.46
CA LYS A 109 5.82 18.35 9.41
C LYS A 109 4.94 19.32 8.66
N LYS A 110 3.69 19.46 9.10
CA LYS A 110 2.79 20.50 8.60
C LYS A 110 3.34 21.87 8.91
N ILE A 111 3.26 22.77 7.94
CA ILE A 111 3.74 24.16 8.05
C ILE A 111 2.67 25.11 7.50
N ASP A 112 2.69 26.34 7.96
CA ASP A 112 1.71 27.37 7.58
C ASP A 112 1.85 27.85 6.10
#